data_AF-K1SUT9-F1
#
_entry.id   AF-K1SUT9-F1
#
_cell.length_a   1.000
_cell.length_b   1.000
_cell.length_c   1.000
_cell.angle_alpha   90.00
_cell.angle_beta   90.00
_cell.angle_gamma   90.00
#
_symmetry.space_group_name_H-M   'P 1'
#
loop_
_entity.id
_entity.type
_entity.pdbx_description
1 polymer ?
#
loop_
_entity_poly.entity_id
_entity_poly.type
_entity_poly.pdbx_seq_one_letter_code
_entity_poly.pdbx_strand_id
1 'polypeptide(L)' 'MKESIFITLQKCTVFEGFTPEEIREALSMVSYRMVELAARETYVLAGMPCRYADIIVEGEMIARHVGIVGQAGPK' A
#
# COMPACT_ATOMS: atom_id res chain seq x y z
N MET A 1 -3.54 -4.27 -18.68
CA MET A 1 -3.06 -4.58 -17.30
C MET A 1 -1.99 -5.64 -17.46
N LYS A 2 -0.76 -5.43 -16.97
CA LYS A 2 0.30 -6.44 -17.12
C LYS A 2 -0.07 -7.65 -16.26
N GLU A 3 -0.09 -8.86 -16.83
CA GLU A 3 -0.30 -10.13 -16.11
C GLU A 3 0.59 -10.26 -14.87
N SER A 4 1.77 -9.61 -14.91
CA SER A 4 2.72 -9.58 -13.81
C SER A 4 2.14 -9.03 -12.50
N ILE A 5 1.11 -8.18 -12.52
CA ILE A 5 0.56 -7.56 -11.30
C ILE A 5 -0.09 -8.62 -10.41
N PHE A 6 -0.90 -9.52 -10.97
CA PHE A 6 -1.57 -10.56 -10.18
C PHE A 6 -0.58 -11.56 -9.59
N ILE A 7 0.47 -11.89 -10.35
CA ILE A 7 1.59 -12.73 -9.87
C ILE A 7 2.34 -12.04 -8.72
N THR A 8 2.56 -10.72 -8.80
CA THR A 8 3.17 -9.97 -7.71
C THR A 8 2.27 -9.91 -6.48
N LEU A 9 0.97 -9.64 -6.67
CA LEU A 9 0.01 -9.59 -5.57
C LEU A 9 -0.09 -10.92 -4.84
N GLN A 10 0.07 -12.06 -5.52
CA GLN A 10 0.12 -13.38 -4.90
C GLN A 10 1.26 -13.52 -3.86
N LYS A 11 2.33 -12.71 -3.95
CA LYS A 11 3.42 -12.67 -2.96
C LYS A 11 3.08 -11.84 -1.73
N CYS A 12 2.00 -11.06 -1.77
CA CYS A 12 1.51 -10.30 -0.62
C CYS A 12 0.72 -11.22 0.31
N THR A 13 0.95 -11.09 1.62
CA THR A 13 0.29 -11.91 2.65
C THR A 13 -1.24 -11.80 2.63
N VAL A 14 -1.79 -10.69 2.13
CA VAL A 14 -3.25 -10.50 1.99
C VAL A 14 -3.87 -11.47 0.97
N PHE A 15 -3.09 -11.93 -0.02
CA PHE A 15 -3.53 -12.86 -1.06
C PHE A 15 -2.91 -14.25 -0.91
N GLU A 16 -2.41 -14.59 0.28
CA GLU A 16 -1.80 -15.89 0.54
C GLU A 16 -2.80 -17.03 0.27
N GLY A 17 -2.37 -18.00 -0.55
CA GLY A 17 -3.21 -19.14 -0.95
C GLY A 17 -4.13 -18.89 -2.14
N PHE A 18 -4.20 -17.66 -2.66
CA PHE A 18 -4.99 -17.34 -3.87
C PHE A 18 -4.17 -17.57 -5.14
N THR A 19 -4.83 -18.00 -6.20
CA THR A 19 -4.31 -18.03 -7.58
C THR A 19 -4.42 -16.65 -8.25
N PRO A 20 -3.60 -16.34 -9.28
CA PRO A 20 -3.71 -15.09 -10.02
C PRO A 20 -5.13 -14.83 -10.57
N GLU A 21 -5.84 -15.87 -10.98
CA GLU A 21 -7.21 -15.82 -11.48
C GLU A 21 -8.20 -15.44 -10.38
N GLU A 22 -8.09 -16.04 -9.19
CA GLU A 22 -8.92 -15.69 -8.02
C GLU A 22 -8.66 -14.25 -7.55
N ILE A 23 -7.41 -13.79 -7.56
CA ILE A 23 -7.06 -12.40 -7.24
C ILE A 23 -7.70 -11.45 -8.27
N ARG A 24 -7.65 -11.79 -9.57
CA ARG A 24 -8.29 -11.01 -10.63
C ARG A 24 -9.81 -10.92 -10.43
N GLU A 25 -10.46 -12.02 -10.08
CA GLU A 25 -11.89 -12.03 -9.79
C GLU A 25 -12.24 -11.22 -8.54
N ALA A 26 -11.48 -11.36 -7.45
CA ALA A 26 -11.65 -10.56 -6.25
C ALA A 26 -11.50 -9.07 -6.53
N LEU A 27 -10.47 -8.68 -7.29
CA LEU A 27 -10.23 -7.29 -7.67
C LEU A 27 -11.28 -6.75 -8.65
N SER A 28 -11.95 -7.61 -9.43
CA SER A 28 -13.05 -7.19 -10.31
C SER A 28 -14.31 -6.75 -9.54
N MET A 29 -14.46 -7.20 -8.28
CA MET A 29 -15.58 -6.86 -7.42
C MET A 29 -15.35 -5.58 -6.60
N VAL A 30 -14.15 -5.00 -6.65
CA VAL A 30 -13.79 -3.81 -5.87
C VAL A 30 -13.27 -2.70 -6.78
N SER A 31 -13.49 -1.45 -6.37
CA SER A 31 -12.90 -0.31 -7.06
C SER A 31 -11.44 -0.16 -6.64
N TYR A 32 -10.52 -0.24 -7.60
CA TYR A 32 -9.10 0.04 -7.39
C TYR A 32 -8.55 0.88 -8.55
N ARG A 33 -7.36 1.45 -8.35
CA ARG A 33 -6.63 2.19 -9.37
C ARG A 33 -5.15 1.90 -9.26
N MET A 34 -4.46 1.94 -10.39
CA MET A 34 -3.01 1.99 -10.42
C MET A 34 -2.57 3.43 -10.22
N VAL A 35 -1.59 3.66 -9.36
CA VAL A 35 -1.04 4.98 -9.07
C VAL A 35 0.47 4.92 -9.20
N GLU A 36 1.05 5.86 -9.95
CA GLU A 36 2.49 6.05 -10.00
C GLU A 36 2.91 7.07 -8.94
N LEU A 37 3.92 6.70 -8.17
CA LEU A 37 4.49 7.53 -7.12
C LEU A 37 5.93 7.87 -7.50
N ALA A 38 6.23 9.15 -7.67
CA ALA A 38 7.59 9.65 -7.82
C ALA A 38 8.48 9.26 -6.63
N ALA A 39 9.71 8.88 -6.93
CA ALA A 39 10.69 8.51 -5.90
C ALA A 39 11.05 9.71 -5.02
N ARG A 40 11.32 9.43 -3.74
CA ARG A 40 11.82 10.41 -2.74
C ARG A 40 10.80 11.50 -2.34
N GLU A 41 9.52 11.30 -2.64
CA GLU A 41 8.43 12.14 -2.13
C GLU A 41 7.69 11.49 -0.95
N THR A 42 6.90 12.30 -0.22
CA THR A 42 6.12 11.86 0.93
C THR A 42 4.63 11.83 0.58
N TYR A 43 3.99 10.66 0.73
CA TYR A 43 2.61 10.44 0.29
C TYR A 43 1.60 10.27 1.43
N VAL A 44 2.06 9.87 2.62
CA VAL A 44 1.20 9.64 3.80
C VAL A 44 1.83 10.29 5.02
N LEU A 45 1.02 11.04 5.76
CA LEU A 45 1.40 11.70 7.01
C LEU A 45 0.47 11.27 8.15
N ALA A 46 1.00 11.29 9.38
CA ALA A 46 0.20 11.02 10.58
C ALA A 46 -0.98 12.00 10.68
N GLY A 47 -2.17 11.48 10.99
CA GLY A 47 -3.41 12.25 11.07
C GLY A 47 -4.17 12.38 9.75
N MET A 48 -3.63 11.92 8.62
CA MET A 48 -4.42 11.80 7.39
C MET A 48 -5.44 10.65 7.51
N PRO A 49 -6.67 10.83 7.03
CA PRO A 49 -7.68 9.77 7.08
C PRO A 49 -7.29 8.60 6.18
N CYS A 50 -7.25 7.39 6.74
CA CYS A 50 -7.02 6.16 5.99
C CYS A 50 -8.29 5.79 5.21
N ARG A 51 -8.43 6.32 3.98
CA ARG A 51 -9.61 6.09 3.12
C ARG A 51 -9.48 4.89 2.19
N TYR A 52 -8.25 4.52 1.85
CA TYR A 52 -7.93 3.47 0.90
C TYR A 52 -6.87 2.54 1.49
N ALA A 53 -6.83 1.30 1.00
CA ALA A 53 -5.74 0.37 1.24
C ALA A 53 -4.84 0.37 0.00
N ASP A 54 -3.62 0.89 0.15
CA ASP A 54 -2.64 0.92 -0.93
C ASP A 54 -1.71 -0.30 -0.82
N ILE A 55 -1.48 -0.97 -1.95
CA ILE A 55 -0.56 -2.11 -2.05
C ILE A 55 0.52 -1.76 -3.07
N ILE A 56 1.78 -1.82 -2.63
CA ILE A 56 2.94 -1.58 -3.50
C ILE A 56 3.17 -2.80 -4.38
N VAL A 57 3.00 -2.63 -5.70
CA VAL A 57 3.17 -3.70 -6.70
C VAL A 57 4.52 -3.65 -7.42
N GLU A 58 5.22 -2.52 -7.35
CA GLU A 58 6.54 -2.31 -7.94
C GLU A 58 7.30 -1.24 -7.14
N GLY A 59 8.61 -1.45 -6.94
CA GLY A 59 9.45 -0.56 -6.13
C GLY A 59 9.38 -0.83 -4.62
N GLU A 60 9.79 0.17 -3.84
CA GLU A 60 9.84 0.10 -2.38
C GLU A 60 9.31 1.41 -1.77
N MET A 61 8.51 1.29 -0.71
CA MET A 61 8.04 2.42 0.10
C MET A 61 8.54 2.26 1.53
N ILE A 62 9.17 3.31 2.07
CA ILE A 62 9.65 3.32 3.46
C ILE A 62 8.63 4.05 4.33
N ALA A 63 7.94 3.31 5.19
CA ALA A 63 7.09 3.89 6.23
C ALA A 63 7.93 4.17 7.50
N ARG A 64 7.80 5.38 8.06
CA ARG A 64 8.44 5.75 9.33
C ARG A 64 7.40 6.28 10.30
N HIS A 65 7.24 5.59 11.42
CA HIS A 65 6.45 6.11 12.53
C HIS A 65 7.33 7.06 13.34
N VAL A 66 6.88 8.30 13.52
CA VAL A 66 7.56 9.27 14.38
C VAL A 66 6.77 9.37 15.67
N GLY A 67 7.25 8.74 16.73
CA GLY A 67 6.66 8.88 18.06
C GLY A 67 6.87 10.30 18.59
N ILE A 68 5.90 10.82 19.36
CA ILE A 68 6.03 12.09 20.07
C ILE A 68 6.87 11.89 21.34
N VAL A 69 8.13 11.47 21.21
CA VAL A 69 9.06 11.48 22.35
C VAL A 69 9.96 12.69 22.16
N GLY A 70 9.52 13.82 22.71
CA GLY A 70 10.27 15.08 22.61
C GLY A 70 9.48 16.36 22.79
N GLN A 71 8.15 16.33 22.99
CA GLN A 71 7.46 17.54 23.45
C GLN A 71 7.84 17.74 24.93
N ALA A 72 8.91 18.49 25.16
CA ALA A 72 9.25 19.00 26.47
C ALA A 72 7.99 19.61 27.06
N GLY A 73 7.51 19.06 28.17
CA GLY A 73 6.39 19.62 28.90
C GLY A 73 6.63 21.11 29.19
N PRO A 74 5.57 21.91 29.32
CA PRO A 74 5.74 23.32 29.66
C PRO A 74 6.55 23.42 30.96
N LYS A 75 7.62 24.22 30.91
CA LYS A 75 8.37 24.62 32.10
C LYS A 75 7.49 25.44 33.03
#